data_AF-A0A336MB00-F1
#
_entry.id   AF-A0A336MB00-F1
#
_cell.length_a   1.000
_cell.length_b   1.000
_cell.length_c   1.000
_cell.angle_alpha   90.00
_cell.angle_beta   90.00
_cell.angle_gamma   90.00
#
_symmetry.space_group_name_H-M   'P 1'
#
loop_
_entity.id
_entity.type
_entity.pdbx_description
1 polymer ?
#
loop_
_entity_poly.entity_id
_entity_poly.type
_entity_poly.pdbx_seq_one_letter_code
_entity_poly.pdbx_strand_id
1 'polypeptide(L)'
;MPTQNIQDETMVQEIKVKTVYSGEVMIHYIEDGITYEDLCKEIRGICRFSPDFKDYTIKWVDEENDPCTISSQMELDEAIRLYEVNRDSELVIHGEYFYFK
;
A
#
# COMPACT_ATOMS: atom_id res chain seq x y z
N MET A 1 -39.34 10.18 22.21
CA MET A 1 -38.03 10.68 22.65
C MET A 1 -37.00 10.18 21.65
N PRO A 2 -36.02 11.01 21.25
CA PRO A 2 -35.35 10.89 19.96
C PRO A 2 -34.47 9.66 19.89
N THR A 3 -34.57 8.99 18.75
CA THR A 3 -33.79 7.84 18.29
C THR A 3 -32.30 8.18 18.34
N GLN A 4 -31.52 7.44 19.13
CA GLN A 4 -30.06 7.47 19.02
C GLN A 4 -29.70 6.92 17.64
N ASN A 5 -29.31 7.84 16.76
CA ASN A 5 -28.71 7.56 15.48
C ASN A 5 -27.36 6.90 15.75
N ILE A 6 -27.32 5.57 15.71
CA ILE A 6 -26.06 4.83 15.62
C ILE A 6 -25.52 5.20 14.24
N GLN A 7 -24.67 6.22 14.21
CA GLN A 7 -23.78 6.41 13.08
C GLN A 7 -22.94 5.14 13.05
N ASP A 8 -23.25 4.25 12.11
CA ASP A 8 -22.29 3.29 11.59
C ASP A 8 -21.14 4.12 11.03
N GLU A 9 -20.25 4.59 11.92
CA GLU A 9 -18.87 4.87 11.57
C GLU A 9 -18.34 3.53 11.09
N THR A 10 -18.49 3.29 9.80
CA THR A 10 -17.60 2.42 9.05
C THR A 10 -16.21 2.88 9.45
N MET A 11 -15.60 2.18 10.40
CA MET A 11 -14.22 2.42 10.78
C MET A 11 -13.42 2.02 9.56
N VAL A 12 -13.24 2.96 8.64
CA VAL A 12 -12.38 2.79 7.48
C VAL A 12 -11.00 2.68 8.09
N GLN A 13 -10.51 1.45 8.22
CA GLN A 13 -9.24 1.19 8.85
C GLN A 13 -8.17 1.69 7.87
N GLU A 14 -7.62 2.87 8.18
CA GLU A 14 -6.58 3.49 7.37
C GLU A 14 -5.23 2.81 7.69
N ILE A 15 -4.64 2.18 6.68
CA ILE A 15 -3.32 1.55 6.76
C ILE A 15 -2.29 2.62 6.43
N LYS A 16 -1.37 2.86 7.36
CA LYS A 16 -0.26 3.77 7.12
C LYS A 16 0.77 3.10 6.22
N VAL A 17 1.08 3.69 5.08
CA VAL A 17 2.03 3.16 4.10
C VAL A 17 3.23 4.08 3.94
N LYS A 18 4.43 3.49 4.01
CA LYS A 18 5.71 4.12 3.72
C LYS A 18 6.22 3.67 2.36
N THR A 19 6.10 4.52 1.35
CA THR A 19 6.71 4.27 0.05
C THR A 19 8.15 4.76 0.03
N VAL A 20 9.08 3.86 -0.27
CA VAL A 20 10.48 4.17 -0.53
C VAL A 20 10.71 4.13 -2.03
N TYR A 21 11.12 5.26 -2.59
CA TYR A 21 11.43 5.38 -4.01
C TYR A 21 12.59 6.33 -4.25
N SER A 22 13.60 5.89 -5.00
CA SER A 22 14.79 6.70 -5.36
C SER A 22 15.51 7.35 -4.17
N GLY A 23 15.46 6.73 -2.99
CA GLY A 23 16.04 7.25 -1.75
C GLY A 23 15.16 8.25 -0.98
N GLU A 24 13.97 8.56 -1.49
CA GLU A 24 12.95 9.34 -0.81
C GLU A 24 11.95 8.42 -0.11
N VAL A 25 11.47 8.83 1.07
CA VAL A 25 10.44 8.13 1.83
C VAL A 25 9.20 9.00 1.88
N MET A 26 8.08 8.48 1.39
CA MET A 26 6.78 9.15 1.35
C MET A 26 5.81 8.39 2.24
N ILE A 27 5.11 9.11 3.11
CA ILE A 27 4.12 8.52 4.02
C ILE A 27 2.74 8.92 3.52
N HIS A 28 1.89 7.92 3.29
CA HIS A 28 0.48 8.10 2.91
C HIS A 28 -0.38 7.07 3.65
N TYR A 29 -1.70 7.17 3.48
CA TYR A 29 -2.67 6.28 4.10
C TYR A 29 -3.53 5.67 3.00
N ILE A 30 -3.70 4.36 3.04
CA ILE A 30 -4.59 3.62 2.14
C ILE A 30 -5.75 3.04 2.92
N GLU A 31 -6.87 2.81 2.25
CA GLU A 31 -7.99 2.08 2.83
C GLU A 31 -7.66 0.58 2.89
N ASP A 32 -8.05 -0.11 3.96
CA ASP A 32 -7.92 -1.57 4.12
C ASP A 32 -8.54 -2.37 2.95
N GLY A 33 -9.56 -1.82 2.29
CA GLY A 33 -10.21 -2.41 1.12
C GLY A 33 -9.66 -1.97 -0.25
N ILE A 34 -8.49 -1.34 -0.31
CA ILE A 34 -7.94 -0.82 -1.57
C ILE A 34 -7.69 -1.94 -2.58
N THR A 35 -8.04 -1.70 -3.84
CA THR A 35 -7.72 -2.64 -4.91
C THR A 35 -6.25 -2.49 -5.33
N TYR A 36 -5.64 -3.55 -5.83
CA TYR A 36 -4.29 -3.52 -6.38
C TYR A 36 -4.15 -2.48 -7.50
N GLU A 37 -5.20 -2.30 -8.31
CA GLU A 37 -5.20 -1.29 -9.38
C GLU A 37 -5.14 0.13 -8.81
N ASP A 38 -5.87 0.39 -7.71
CA ASP A 38 -5.89 1.70 -7.07
C ASP A 38 -4.61 1.96 -6.28
N LEU A 39 -4.06 0.95 -5.60
CA LEU A 39 -2.73 1.02 -5.00
C LEU A 39 -1.67 1.37 -6.06
N CYS A 40 -1.72 0.72 -7.22
CA CYS A 40 -0.86 1.02 -8.36
C CYS A 40 -0.98 2.48 -8.81
N LYS A 41 -2.20 3.03 -8.87
CA LYS A 41 -2.44 4.45 -9.22
C LYS A 41 -1.88 5.39 -8.16
N GLU A 42 -2.06 5.07 -6.88
CA GLU A 42 -1.52 5.85 -5.77
C GLU A 42 -0.01 5.88 -5.78
N ILE A 43 0.65 4.71 -5.81
CA ILE A 43 2.11 4.60 -5.85
C ILE A 43 2.67 5.32 -7.09
N ARG A 44 2.00 5.22 -8.24
CA ARG A 44 2.37 5.99 -9.44
C ARG A 44 2.29 7.50 -9.22
N GLY A 45 1.23 7.98 -8.57
CA GLY A 45 1.06 9.41 -8.24
C GLY A 45 2.11 9.90 -7.24
N ILE A 46 2.38 9.10 -6.21
CA ILE A 46 3.32 9.37 -5.11
C ILE A 46 4.75 9.41 -5.64
N CYS A 47 5.19 8.35 -6.32
CA CYS A 47 6.54 8.26 -6.90
C CYS A 47 6.74 9.14 -8.14
N ARG A 48 5.71 9.89 -8.56
CA ARG A 48 5.68 10.71 -9.79
C ARG A 48 6.19 9.91 -10.99
N PHE A 49 5.80 8.64 -11.06
CA PHE A 49 6.24 7.79 -12.14
C PHE A 49 5.76 8.40 -13.46
N SER A 50 6.67 8.57 -14.42
CA SER A 50 6.28 9.07 -15.73
C SER A 50 5.23 8.13 -16.33
N PRO A 51 4.10 8.66 -16.85
CA PRO A 51 3.01 7.84 -17.38
C PRO A 51 3.45 6.92 -18.53
N ASP A 52 4.59 7.22 -19.14
CA ASP A 52 5.20 6.45 -20.23
C ASP A 52 5.86 5.15 -19.74
N PHE A 53 6.19 5.05 -18.44
CA PHE A 53 6.79 3.84 -17.86
C PHE A 53 5.73 3.01 -17.14
N LYS A 54 5.45 1.84 -17.71
CA LYS A 54 4.55 0.85 -17.12
C LYS A 54 5.26 -0.19 -16.25
N ASP A 55 6.57 -0.29 -16.35
CA ASP A 55 7.34 -1.36 -15.72
C ASP A 55 7.94 -0.88 -14.39
N TYR A 56 7.16 -1.06 -13.32
CA TYR A 56 7.64 -0.95 -11.94
C TYR A 56 7.18 -2.16 -11.15
N THR A 57 7.95 -2.51 -10.12
CA THR A 57 7.51 -3.50 -9.12
C THR A 57 7.23 -2.80 -7.81
N ILE A 58 6.13 -3.22 -7.19
CA ILE A 58 5.79 -2.92 -5.81
C ILE A 58 6.31 -4.08 -4.99
N LYS A 59 7.16 -3.80 -4.00
CA LYS A 59 7.59 -4.82 -3.02
C LYS A 59 7.21 -4.35 -1.63
N TRP A 60 6.59 -5.20 -0.83
CA TRP A 60 6.40 -4.93 0.58
C TRP A 60 7.52 -5.59 1.39
N VAL A 61 7.88 -4.99 2.52
CA VAL A 61 8.87 -5.56 3.46
C VAL A 61 8.11 -6.22 4.59
N ASP A 62 8.33 -7.51 4.79
CA ASP A 62 7.69 -8.27 5.88
C ASP A 62 8.43 -8.12 7.23
N GLU A 63 7.97 -8.86 8.23
CA GLU A 63 8.51 -8.87 9.59
C GLU A 63 9.95 -9.42 9.67
N GLU A 64 10.35 -10.25 8.70
CA GLU A 64 11.70 -10.81 8.59
C GLU A 64 12.64 -9.88 7.82
N ASN A 65 12.16 -8.68 7.44
CA ASN A 65 12.82 -7.72 6.57
C ASN A 65 13.05 -8.23 5.15
N ASP A 66 12.26 -9.20 4.71
CA ASP A 66 12.35 -9.76 3.38
C ASP A 66 11.45 -8.99 2.39
N PRO A 67 11.99 -8.58 1.22
CA PRO A 67 11.21 -7.89 0.21
C PRO A 67 10.34 -8.89 -0.57
N CYS A 68 9.04 -8.91 -0.26
CA CYS A 68 8.04 -9.69 -0.97
C CYS A 68 7.41 -8.87 -2.09
N THR A 69 7.22 -9.47 -3.28
CA THR A 69 6.64 -8.77 -4.44
C THR A 69 5.12 -8.72 -4.35
N ILE A 70 4.52 -7.56 -4.64
CA ILE A 70 3.08 -7.40 -4.86
C ILE A 70 2.85 -7.14 -6.34
N SER A 71 2.25 -8.12 -7.02
CA SER A 71 1.93 -8.09 -8.44
C SER A 71 0.46 -8.42 -8.73
N SER A 72 -0.31 -8.80 -7.71
CA SER A 72 -1.69 -9.24 -7.80
C SER A 72 -2.50 -8.83 -6.56
N GLN A 73 -3.84 -8.82 -6.69
CA GLN A 73 -4.74 -8.55 -5.56
C GLN A 73 -4.50 -9.53 -4.40
N MET A 74 -4.30 -10.82 -4.71
CA MET A 74 -4.08 -11.85 -3.69
C MET A 74 -2.83 -11.57 -2.83
N GLU A 75 -1.75 -11.06 -3.43
CA GLU A 75 -0.53 -10.70 -2.69
C GLU A 75 -0.73 -9.44 -1.85
N LEU A 76 -1.54 -8.48 -2.33
CA LEU A 76 -1.93 -7.29 -1.57
C LEU A 76 -2.77 -7.68 -0.35
N ASP A 77 -3.79 -8.52 -0.54
CA ASP A 77 -4.67 -8.99 0.53
C ASP A 77 -3.85 -9.72 1.62
N GLU A 78 -2.87 -10.54 1.22
CA GLU A 78 -1.98 -11.22 2.18
C GLU A 78 -1.06 -10.25 2.92
N ALA A 79 -0.51 -9.23 2.24
CA ALA A 79 0.30 -8.19 2.88
C ALA A 79 -0.50 -7.39 3.92
N ILE A 80 -1.74 -7.01 3.58
CA ILE A 80 -2.67 -6.33 4.50
C ILE A 80 -3.02 -7.23 5.68
N ARG A 81 -3.38 -8.49 5.42
CA ARG A 81 -3.69 -9.46 6.47
C ARG A 81 -2.51 -9.65 7.44
N LEU A 82 -1.28 -9.71 6.92
CA LEU A 82 -0.06 -9.83 7.74
C LEU A 82 0.19 -8.55 8.55
N TYR A 83 0.01 -7.37 7.95
CA TYR A 83 0.07 -6.08 8.65
C TYR A 83 -0.87 -6.05 9.86
N GLU A 84 -2.12 -6.50 9.70
CA GLU A 84 -3.09 -6.55 10.80
C GLU A 84 -2.72 -7.59 11.88
N VAL A 85 -2.30 -8.78 11.46
CA VAL A 85 -1.94 -9.89 12.37
C VAL A 85 -0.72 -9.51 13.21
N ASN A 86 0.28 -8.90 12.60
CA ASN A 86 1.52 -8.49 13.25
C ASN A 86 1.34 -7.20 14.05
N ARG A 87 0.23 -6.47 13.83
CA ARG A 87 -0.03 -5.13 14.36
C ARG A 87 1.10 -4.16 14.01
N ASP A 88 1.57 -4.28 12.78
CA ASP A 88 2.61 -3.40 12.28
C ASP A 88 2.11 -1.96 12.28
N SER A 89 3.02 -1.04 12.57
CA SER A 89 2.68 0.39 12.63
C SER A 89 2.65 1.03 11.24
N GLU A 90 3.18 0.35 10.23
CA GLU A 90 3.27 0.82 8.85
C GLU A 90 3.59 -0.31 7.87
N LEU A 91 3.01 -0.24 6.66
CA LEU A 91 3.36 -1.08 5.52
C LEU A 91 4.45 -0.39 4.71
N VAL A 92 5.63 -1.00 4.55
CA VAL A 92 6.72 -0.42 3.76
C VAL A 92 6.67 -0.95 2.33
N ILE A 93 6.57 -0.06 1.34
CA ILE A 93 6.52 -0.37 -0.08
C ILE A 93 7.74 0.19 -0.80
N HIS A 94 8.46 -0.63 -1.56
CA HIS A 94 9.52 -0.21 -2.45
C HIS A 94 9.01 -0.15 -3.89
N GLY A 95 9.18 1.01 -4.53
CA GLY A 95 9.05 1.13 -5.98
C GLY A 95 10.41 0.98 -6.65
N GLU A 96 10.59 0.01 -7.54
CA GLU A 96 11.79 -0.09 -8.37
C GLU A 96 11.42 0.04 -9.85
N TYR A 97 12.17 0.88 -10.59
CA TYR A 97 12.12 0.90 -12.04
C TYR A 97 12.99 -0.21 -12.61
N PHE A 98 12.42 -1.02 -13.51
CA PHE A 98 13.25 -1.83 -14.39
C PHE A 98 13.74 -0.99 -15.56
N TYR A 99 14.99 -0.54 -15.50
CA TYR A 99 15.68 -0.13 -16.71
C TYR A 99 16.05 -1.40 -17.49
N PHE A 100 15.23 -1.80 -18.47
CA PHE A 100 15.72 -2.67 -19.54
C PHE A 100 16.77 -1.88 -20.32
N LYS A 101 18.02 -2.28 -20.16
CA LYS A 101 19.18 -1.70 -20.84
C LYS A 101 19.45 -2.44 -22.15
#